data_AF-A0A2K4WIX7-F1
#
_entry.id   AF-A0A2K4WIX7-F1
#
_cell.length_a   1.000
_cell.length_b   1.000
_cell.length_c   1.000
_cell.angle_alpha   90.00
_cell.angle_beta   90.00
_cell.angle_gamma   90.00
#
_symmetry.space_group_name_H-M   'P 1'
#
loop_
_entity.id
_entity.type
_entity.pdbx_description
1 polymer ?
#
loop_
_entity_poly.entity_id
_entity_poly.type
_entity_poly.pdbx_seq_one_letter_code
_entity_poly.pdbx_strand_id
1 'polypeptide(L)'
;MRAGKINLAWLASTVGLTRQVFYEGRGGQELAQIADLLLEHVRSRPSTKARTPYDKSLISLRTEIRLLRTQLRDADRALQSAAFREEIVRSGKILTF
;
A
#
# COMPACT_ATOMS: atom_id res chain seq x y z
N MET A 1 -9.43 -9.66 4.83
CA MET A 1 -8.66 -10.67 4.08
C MET A 1 -9.41 -11.99 4.20
N ARG A 2 -9.97 -12.52 3.10
CA ARG A 2 -10.74 -13.77 3.13
C ARG A 2 -9.80 -14.94 3.38
N ALA A 3 -10.08 -15.73 4.40
CA ALA A 3 -9.40 -16.99 4.70
C ALA A 3 -9.43 -17.91 3.47
N GLY A 4 -8.31 -18.56 3.15
CA GLY A 4 -8.25 -19.71 2.23
C GLY A 4 -7.73 -19.46 0.81
N LYS A 5 -7.65 -18.22 0.31
CA LYS A 5 -7.07 -17.97 -1.03
C LYS A 5 -5.61 -17.54 -0.90
N ILE A 6 -4.68 -18.46 -1.14
CA ILE A 6 -3.26 -18.12 -1.27
C ILE A 6 -3.10 -17.20 -2.48
N ASN A 7 -2.45 -16.07 -2.26
CA ASN A 7 -2.12 -15.15 -3.33
C ASN A 7 -0.96 -15.75 -4.14
N LEU A 8 -1.28 -16.29 -5.32
CA LEU A 8 -0.29 -16.88 -6.23
C LEU A 8 0.81 -15.89 -6.64
N ALA A 9 0.51 -14.58 -6.66
CA ALA A 9 1.53 -13.57 -6.93
C ALA A 9 2.54 -13.46 -5.78
N TRP A 10 2.08 -13.58 -4.53
CA TRP A 10 2.96 -13.61 -3.37
C TRP A 10 3.84 -14.86 -3.36
N LEU A 11 3.25 -16.04 -3.63
CA LEU A 11 4.00 -17.30 -3.69
C LEU A 11 5.05 -17.27 -4.81
N ALA A 12 4.68 -16.79 -6.00
CA ALA A 12 5.59 -16.60 -7.12
C ALA A 12 6.78 -15.70 -6.75
N SER A 13 6.52 -14.54 -6.12
CA SER A 13 7.56 -13.63 -5.63
C SER A 13 8.47 -14.25 -4.58
N THR A 14 7.94 -15.06 -3.66
CA THR A 14 8.73 -15.70 -2.60
C THR A 14 9.65 -16.80 -3.14
N VAL A 15 9.27 -17.46 -4.24
CA VAL A 15 10.01 -18.61 -4.81
C VAL A 15 10.86 -18.19 -6.02
N GLY A 16 10.81 -16.92 -6.44
CA GLY A 16 11.56 -16.43 -7.61
C GLY A 16 10.98 -16.88 -8.95
N LEU A 17 9.69 -17.25 -8.98
CA LEU A 17 8.98 -17.72 -10.17
C LEU A 17 8.00 -16.65 -10.67
N THR A 18 7.56 -16.78 -11.92
CA THR A 18 6.46 -15.97 -12.45
C THR A 18 5.13 -16.63 -12.13
N ARG A 19 4.08 -15.83 -11.91
CA ARG A 19 2.71 -16.32 -11.62
C ARG A 19 2.18 -17.26 -12.71
N GLN A 20 2.72 -17.15 -13.92
CA GLN A 20 2.33 -17.97 -15.08
C GLN A 20 2.53 -19.47 -14.87
N VAL A 21 3.50 -19.85 -14.03
CA VAL A 21 3.84 -21.24 -13.71
C VAL A 21 2.72 -21.99 -12.96
N PHE A 22 1.78 -21.26 -12.36
CA PHE A 22 0.67 -21.81 -11.58
C PHE A 22 -0.64 -21.93 -12.39
N TYR A 23 -0.62 -21.68 -13.71
CA TYR A 23 -1.80 -21.80 -14.57
C TYR A 23 -1.76 -23.09 -15.38
N GLU A 24 -2.91 -23.75 -15.55
CA GLU A 24 -3.04 -24.96 -16.35
C GLU A 24 -2.48 -24.77 -17.77
N GLY A 25 -1.66 -25.73 -18.22
CA GLY A 25 -0.99 -25.69 -19.53
C GLY A 25 0.19 -24.72 -19.63
N ARG A 26 0.56 -24.00 -18.56
CA ARG A 26 1.72 -23.09 -18.50
C ARG A 26 2.58 -23.45 -17.30
N GLY A 27 3.62 -24.27 -17.53
CA GLY A 27 4.51 -24.78 -16.49
C GLY A 27 4.51 -26.31 -16.48
N GLY A 28 5.66 -26.90 -16.17
CA GLY A 28 5.78 -28.37 -16.06
C GLY A 28 5.00 -28.90 -14.87
N GLN A 29 4.48 -30.13 -14.98
CA GLN A 29 3.78 -30.83 -13.89
C GLN A 29 4.60 -30.86 -12.59
N GLU A 30 5.92 -30.89 -12.71
CA GLU A 30 6.89 -30.80 -11.61
C GLU A 30 6.78 -29.48 -10.84
N LEU A 31 6.57 -28.35 -11.52
CA LEU A 31 6.43 -27.04 -10.88
C LEU A 31 5.10 -26.91 -10.12
N ALA A 32 4.04 -27.54 -10.61
CA ALA A 32 2.78 -27.63 -9.89
C ALA A 32 2.91 -28.46 -8.60
N GLN A 33 3.65 -29.57 -8.65
CA GLN A 33 3.93 -30.39 -7.45
C GLN A 33 4.80 -29.64 -6.44
N ILE A 34 5.83 -28.93 -6.90
CA ILE A 34 6.66 -28.08 -6.03
C ILE A 34 5.82 -26.96 -5.41
N ALA A 35 4.92 -26.35 -6.18
CA ALA A 35 3.99 -25.34 -5.68
C ALA A 35 3.08 -25.89 -4.56
N ASP A 36 2.53 -27.10 -4.74
CA ASP A 36 1.67 -27.75 -3.77
C ASP A 36 2.43 -28.12 -2.48
N LEU A 37 3.66 -28.63 -2.59
CA LEU A 37 4.52 -28.92 -1.43
C LEU A 37 4.88 -27.65 -0.65
N LEU A 38 5.20 -26.56 -1.35
CA LEU A 38 5.45 -25.26 -0.72
C LEU A 38 4.20 -24.71 -0.05
N LEU A 39 3.03 -24.94 -0.66
CA LEU A 39 1.74 -24.55 -0.10
C LEU A 39 1.44 -25.29 1.20
N GLU A 40 1.67 -26.59 1.20
CA GLU A 40 1.51 -27.45 2.36
C GLU A 40 2.46 -27.06 3.49
N HIS A 41 3.73 -26.76 3.16
CA HIS A 41 4.71 -26.25 4.12
C HIS A 41 4.29 -24.90 4.72
N VAL A 42 3.74 -23.99 3.93
CA VAL A 42 3.23 -22.69 4.44
C VAL A 42 2.00 -22.88 5.33
N ARG A 43 1.12 -23.86 5.03
CA ARG A 43 -0.09 -24.16 5.81
C ARG A 43 0.22 -24.91 7.11
N SER A 44 1.21 -25.80 7.11
CA SER A 44 1.64 -26.57 8.28
C SER A 44 2.47 -25.75 9.26
N ARG A 45 3.06 -24.65 8.79
CA ARG A 45 3.72 -23.69 9.67
C ARG A 45 2.67 -23.09 10.61
N PRO A 46 2.84 -23.20 11.95
CA PRO A 46 1.93 -22.57 12.87
C PRO A 46 1.87 -21.08 12.52
N SER A 47 0.65 -20.59 12.28
CA SER A 47 0.42 -19.18 11.93
C SER A 47 0.91 -18.31 13.09
N THR A 48 2.19 -17.95 13.08
CA THR A 48 2.81 -16.90 13.89
C THR A 48 2.35 -15.53 13.40
N LYS A 49 1.04 -15.38 13.16
CA LYS A 49 0.37 -14.09 13.23
C LYS A 49 0.20 -13.75 14.72
N ALA A 50 1.32 -13.65 15.43
CA ALA A 50 1.37 -12.68 16.49
C ALA A 50 1.13 -11.34 15.79
N ARG A 51 -0.02 -10.69 16.06
CA ARG A 51 -0.19 -9.27 15.78
C ARG A 51 0.90 -8.57 16.57
N THR A 52 2.06 -8.41 15.96
CA THR A 52 3.24 -7.91 16.65
C THR A 52 3.03 -6.42 16.92
N PRO A 53 3.65 -5.86 17.97
CA PRO A 53 3.64 -4.42 18.22
C PRO A 53 4.09 -3.58 17.01
N TYR A 54 4.81 -4.20 16.06
CA TYR A 54 5.18 -3.64 14.76
C TYR A 54 3.98 -3.23 13.88
N ASP A 55 2.87 -3.98 13.91
CA ASP A 55 1.67 -3.60 13.15
C ASP A 55 1.01 -2.33 13.73
N LYS A 56 1.06 -2.16 15.06
CA LYS A 56 0.54 -0.96 15.72
C LYS A 56 1.39 0.26 15.38
N SER A 57 2.72 0.14 15.40
CA SER A 57 3.61 1.23 15.01
C SER A 57 3.45 1.60 13.53
N LEU A 58 3.24 0.62 12.65
CA LEU A 58 3.05 0.87 11.22
C LEU A 58 1.71 1.58 10.94
N ILE A 59 0.64 1.22 11.66
CA ILE A 59 -0.63 1.96 11.60
C ILE A 59 -0.45 3.39 12.10
N SER A 60 0.25 3.58 13.23
CA SER A 60 0.54 4.91 13.81
C SER A 60 1.32 5.79 12.84
N LEU A 61 2.38 5.26 12.23
CA LEU A 61 3.18 5.98 11.24
C LEU A 61 2.35 6.34 10.00
N ARG A 62 1.48 5.44 9.52
CA ARG A 62 0.59 5.74 8.40
C ARG A 62 -0.41 6.84 8.73
N THR A 63 -0.96 6.85 9.94
CA THR A 63 -1.88 7.91 10.38
C THR A 63 -1.16 9.26 10.49
N GLU A 64 0.06 9.26 11.00
CA GLU A 64 0.87 10.47 11.15
C GLU A 64 1.28 11.06 9.81
N ILE A 65 1.75 10.23 8.87
CA ILE A 65 2.03 10.65 7.49
C ILE A 65 0.78 11.25 6.82
N ARG A 66 -0.39 10.67 7.06
CA ARG A 66 -1.65 11.19 6.51
C ARG A 66 -1.98 12.56 7.10
N LEU A 67 -1.83 12.73 8.41
CA LEU A 67 -2.06 14.00 9.09
C LEU A 67 -1.12 15.09 8.55
N LEU A 68 0.18 14.80 8.48
CA LEU A 68 1.20 15.73 7.98
C LEU A 68 0.93 16.15 6.53
N ARG A 69 0.50 15.22 5.67
CA ARG A 69 0.12 15.54 4.28
C ARG A 69 -1.10 16.45 4.18
N THR A 70 -2.08 16.29 5.07
CA THR A 70 -3.24 17.18 5.13
C THR A 70 -2.82 18.57 5.58
N GLN A 71 -2.04 18.68 6.66
CA GLN A 71 -1.53 19.95 7.17
C GLN A 71 -0.71 20.70 6.12
N LEU A 72 0.14 19.98 5.37
CA LEU A 72 0.93 20.58 4.30
C LEU A 72 0.05 21.19 3.20
N ARG A 73 -1.02 20.47 2.79
CA ARG A 73 -1.96 20.98 1.77
C ARG A 73 -2.74 22.20 2.27
N ASP A 74 -3.13 22.20 3.54
CA ASP A 74 -3.87 23.33 4.11
C ASP A 74 -2.97 24.56 4.26
N ALA A 75 -1.71 24.37 4.66
CA ALA A 75 -0.71 25.43 4.71
C ALA A 75 -0.43 26.02 3.31
N ASP A 76 -0.30 25.17 2.29
CA ASP A 76 -0.05 25.61 0.91
C ASP A 76 -1.24 26.43 0.36
N ARG A 77 -2.48 26.00 0.65
CA ARG A 77 -3.68 26.78 0.32
C ARG A 77 -3.73 28.11 1.06
N ALA A 78 -3.36 28.13 2.34
CA ALA A 78 -3.32 29.37 3.11
C ALA A 78 -2.30 30.35 2.52
N LEU A 79 -1.11 29.88 2.14
CA LEU A 79 -0.08 30.67 1.47
C LEU A 79 -0.57 31.24 0.13
N GLN A 80 -1.18 30.41 -0.72
CA GLN A 80 -1.75 30.86 -2.00
C GLN A 80 -2.83 31.93 -1.78
N SER A 81 -3.70 31.74 -0.79
CA SER A 81 -4.75 32.72 -0.46
C SER A 81 -4.17 34.04 0.05
N ALA A 82 -3.10 33.98 0.83
CA ALA A 82 -2.42 35.17 1.36
C ALA A 82 -1.70 35.92 0.24
N ALA A 83 -0.96 35.21 -0.62
CA ALA A 83 -0.31 35.79 -1.80
C ALA A 83 -1.33 36.46 -2.74
N PHE A 84 -2.47 35.82 -2.98
CA PHE A 84 -3.54 36.40 -3.78
C PHE A 84 -4.14 37.67 -3.14
N ARG A 85 -4.36 37.67 -1.82
CA ARG A 85 -4.82 38.87 -1.10
C ARG A 85 -3.80 40.00 -1.18
N GLU A 86 -2.52 39.70 -1.04
CA GLU A 86 -1.44 40.67 -1.18
C GLU A 86 -1.40 41.26 -2.59
N GLU A 87 -1.59 40.43 -3.63
CA GLU A 87 -1.69 40.87 -5.02
C GLU A 87 -2.90 41.77 -5.26
N ILE A 88 -4.06 41.47 -4.69
CA ILE A 88 -5.25 42.33 -4.73
C ILE A 88 -4.95 43.71 -4.11
N VAL A 89 -4.38 43.73 -2.91
CA VAL A 89 -4.04 44.98 -2.20
C VAL A 89 -3.02 45.78 -3.00
N ARG A 90 -1.97 45.13 -3.52
CA ARG A 90 -0.91 45.77 -4.31
C ARG A 90 -1.41 46.30 -5.65
N SER A 91 -2.33 45.61 -6.30
CA SER A 91 -2.88 46.00 -7.60
C SER A 91 -4.00 47.06 -7.50
N GLY A 92 -4.45 47.40 -6.29
CA GLY A 92 -5.53 48.37 -6.07
C GLY A 92 -6.88 47.95 -6.64
N LYS A 93 -7.04 46.67 -7.04
CA LYS A 93 -8.28 46.15 -7.62
C LYS A 93 -9.26 45.80 -6.51
N ILE A 94 -10.22 46.69 -6.26
CA ILE A 94 -11.39 46.35 -5.44
C ILE A 94 -12.26 45.40 -6.29
N LEU A 95 -12.28 44.11 -5.95
CA LEU A 95 -13.26 43.16 -6.46
C LEU A 95 -14.63 43.59 -5.92
N THR A 96 -15.34 44.40 -6.69
CA THR A 96 -16.76 44.69 -6.50
C THR A 96 -17.53 43.50 -7.05
N PHE A 97 -18.27 42.82 -6.16
CA PHE A 97 -19.28 41.83 -6.52
C PHE A 97 -20.62 42.54 -6.72
#